data_AF-A0A0K1QC34-F1
#
_entry.id   AF-A0A0K1QC34-F1
#
_cell.length_a   1.000
_cell.length_b   1.000
_cell.length_c   1.000
_cell.angle_alpha   90.00
_cell.angle_beta   90.00
_cell.angle_gamma   90.00
#
_symmetry.space_group_name_H-M   'P 1'
#
loop_
_entity.id
_entity.type
_entity.pdbx_description
1 polymer ?
#
loop_
_entity_poly.entity_id
_entity_poly.type
_entity_poly.pdbx_seq_one_letter_code
_entity_poly.pdbx_strand_id
1 'polypeptide(L)'
;MAREGSIALGGGGWLTDIQPAGARRVVGLRGGDTVVRITEEDDGGYATQTTTLPMTAPTGAAVSGFYSLWADDDDAWLSGWGLVLHGPTTGDAGAYEVSTVALTGAPLNRPLFRIRGTANDNLWAIGVRYALHKTTP
;
A
#
# COMPACT_ATOMS: atom_id res chain seq x y z
N MET A 1 -22.08 -6.42 -15.14
CA MET A 1 -22.35 -4.96 -15.22
C MET A 1 -22.37 -4.42 -13.81
N ALA A 2 -21.83 -3.21 -13.56
CA ALA A 2 -21.94 -2.56 -12.26
C ALA A 2 -23.40 -2.20 -11.96
N ARG A 3 -23.83 -2.28 -10.70
CA ARG A 3 -25.17 -1.86 -10.26
C ARG A 3 -25.22 -0.33 -10.23
N GLU A 4 -26.40 0.25 -10.47
CA GLU A 4 -26.64 1.68 -10.24
C GLU A 4 -26.17 2.09 -8.83
N GLY A 5 -25.43 3.20 -8.74
CA GLY A 5 -24.80 3.66 -7.49
C GLY A 5 -23.56 2.89 -7.07
N SER A 6 -23.01 2.01 -7.91
CA SER A 6 -21.75 1.31 -7.65
C SER A 6 -20.72 1.59 -8.74
N ILE A 7 -19.45 1.63 -8.33
CA ILE A 7 -18.32 1.74 -9.24
C ILE A 7 -17.61 0.39 -9.36
N ALA A 8 -17.35 -0.03 -10.60
CA ALA A 8 -16.50 -1.18 -10.85
C ALA A 8 -15.03 -0.74 -10.84
N LEU A 9 -14.23 -1.33 -9.96
CA LEU A 9 -12.80 -1.02 -9.85
C LEU A 9 -11.94 -1.75 -10.91
N GLY A 10 -12.57 -2.60 -11.74
CA GLY A 10 -11.88 -3.52 -12.65
C GLY A 10 -11.06 -4.59 -11.91
N GLY A 11 -10.37 -5.46 -12.66
CA GLY A 11 -9.44 -6.46 -12.12
C GLY A 11 -10.06 -7.57 -11.24
N GLY A 12 -9.23 -8.53 -10.83
CA GLY A 12 -9.59 -9.59 -9.88
C GLY A 12 -9.09 -9.32 -8.47
N GLY A 13 -9.65 -10.04 -7.49
CA GLY A 13 -9.21 -9.98 -6.09
C GLY A 13 -10.06 -9.07 -5.20
N TRP A 14 -9.87 -9.21 -3.89
CA TRP A 14 -10.58 -8.41 -2.88
C TRP A 14 -9.87 -7.07 -2.67
N LEU A 15 -10.65 -6.01 -2.49
CA LEU A 15 -10.15 -4.75 -1.93
C LEU A 15 -9.96 -4.97 -0.42
N THR A 16 -8.71 -4.93 0.01
CA THR A 16 -8.28 -5.01 1.39
C THR A 16 -7.67 -3.67 1.79
N ASP A 17 -7.66 -3.41 3.09
CA ASP A 17 -6.99 -2.26 3.70
C ASP A 17 -7.27 -0.89 3.04
N ILE A 18 -8.39 -0.28 3.40
CA ILE A 18 -8.87 0.97 2.82
C ILE A 18 -8.50 2.13 3.75
N GLN A 19 -7.89 3.16 3.18
CA GLN A 19 -7.40 4.34 3.89
C GLN A 19 -8.02 5.61 3.32
N PRO A 20 -8.45 6.57 4.16
CA PRO A 20 -8.68 7.92 3.70
C PRO A 20 -7.35 8.53 3.26
N ALA A 21 -7.37 9.34 2.20
CA ALA A 21 -6.17 9.98 1.64
C ALA A 21 -6.50 11.43 1.28
N GLY A 22 -6.96 12.19 2.26
CA GLY A 22 -7.55 13.52 2.09
C GLY A 22 -9.09 13.50 2.08
N ALA A 23 -9.70 14.66 1.86
CA ALA A 23 -11.14 14.87 2.10
C ALA A 23 -12.08 14.15 1.11
N ARG A 24 -11.67 13.99 -0.15
CA ARG A 24 -12.48 13.45 -1.26
C ARG A 24 -11.89 12.20 -1.88
N ARG A 25 -11.00 11.52 -1.17
CA ARG A 25 -10.23 10.40 -1.71
C ARG A 25 -10.06 9.26 -0.72
N VAL A 26 -10.20 8.05 -1.24
CA VAL A 26 -9.79 6.83 -0.55
C VAL A 26 -8.81 6.05 -1.41
N VAL A 27 -7.90 5.34 -0.74
CA VAL A 27 -6.92 4.44 -1.38
C VAL A 27 -7.04 3.08 -0.72
N GLY A 28 -7.00 2.02 -1.51
CA GLY A 28 -7.06 0.65 -0.99
C GLY A 28 -6.07 -0.28 -1.69
N LEU A 29 -5.82 -1.43 -1.07
CA LEU A 29 -4.97 -2.47 -1.61
C LEU A 29 -5.84 -3.59 -2.18
N ARG A 30 -5.84 -3.80 -3.49
CA ARG A 30 -6.57 -4.90 -4.12
C ARG A 30 -5.62 -6.05 -4.43
N GLY A 31 -6.01 -7.26 -4.03
CA GLY A 31 -5.31 -8.49 -4.42
C GLY A 31 -3.89 -8.66 -3.87
N GLY A 32 -3.39 -7.68 -3.10
CA GLY A 32 -2.04 -7.66 -2.55
C GLY A 32 -0.96 -7.07 -3.48
N ASP A 33 -1.26 -6.74 -4.74
CA ASP A 33 -0.34 -6.03 -5.66
C ASP A 33 -0.84 -4.66 -6.10
N THR A 34 -2.14 -4.40 -6.04
CA THR A 34 -2.72 -3.28 -6.77
C THR A 34 -3.19 -2.20 -5.83
N VAL A 35 -2.60 -1.01 -5.92
CA VAL A 35 -3.13 0.18 -5.26
C VAL A 35 -4.31 0.70 -6.08
N VAL A 36 -5.46 0.87 -5.44
CA VAL A 36 -6.68 1.42 -6.05
C VAL A 36 -6.97 2.76 -5.39
N ARG A 37 -7.00 3.83 -6.19
CA ARG A 37 -7.38 5.17 -5.78
C ARG A 37 -8.77 5.49 -6.29
N ILE A 38 -9.64 5.98 -5.41
CA ILE A 38 -11.01 6.40 -5.73
C ILE A 38 -11.14 7.86 -5.29
N THR A 39 -11.50 8.73 -6.22
CA THR A 39 -11.65 10.18 -5.97
C THR A 39 -13.09 10.60 -6.30
N GLU A 40 -13.70 11.39 -5.43
CA GLU A 40 -15.01 12.01 -5.68
C GLU A 40 -14.85 13.25 -6.57
N GLU A 41 -15.53 13.24 -7.72
CA GLU A 41 -15.55 14.33 -8.70
C GLU A 41 -16.59 15.40 -8.32
N ASP A 42 -16.49 16.61 -8.87
CA ASP A 42 -17.36 17.73 -8.50
C ASP A 42 -18.84 17.51 -8.88
N ASP A 43 -19.11 16.62 -9.83
CA ASP A 43 -20.46 16.22 -10.24
C ASP A 43 -21.10 15.15 -9.32
N GLY A 44 -20.40 14.76 -8.24
CA GLY A 44 -20.81 13.69 -7.33
C GLY A 44 -20.50 12.29 -7.84
N GLY A 45 -19.83 12.17 -8.99
CA GLY A 45 -19.29 10.93 -9.53
C GLY A 45 -18.00 10.50 -8.83
N TYR A 46 -17.47 9.35 -9.26
CA TYR A 46 -16.21 8.82 -8.76
C TYR A 46 -15.28 8.44 -9.92
N ALA A 47 -14.02 8.85 -9.85
CA ALA A 47 -12.95 8.40 -10.72
C ALA A 47 -12.09 7.34 -10.03
N THR A 48 -11.66 6.32 -10.78
CA THR A 48 -10.79 5.25 -10.29
C THR A 48 -9.48 5.19 -11.05
N GLN A 49 -8.39 5.06 -10.31
CA GLN A 49 -7.05 4.76 -10.84
C GLN A 49 -6.52 3.51 -10.15
N THR A 50 -5.82 2.66 -10.90
CA THR A 50 -5.20 1.44 -10.36
C THR A 50 -3.74 1.33 -10.77
N THR A 51 -2.89 0.97 -9.83
CA THR A 51 -1.44 0.81 -10.03
C THR A 51 -1.02 -0.56 -9.53
N THR A 52 -0.60 -1.45 -10.43
CA THR A 52 -0.12 -2.80 -10.09
C THR A 52 1.38 -2.75 -9.80
N LEU A 53 1.77 -3.15 -8.59
CA LEU A 53 3.12 -3.04 -8.07
C LEU A 53 3.95 -4.30 -8.35
N PRO A 54 5.26 -4.18 -8.61
CA PRO A 54 6.15 -5.33 -8.71
C PRO A 54 6.31 -6.02 -7.35
N MET A 55 6.23 -7.36 -7.35
CA MET A 55 6.39 -8.19 -6.16
C MET A 55 7.70 -9.00 -6.25
N THR A 56 8.78 -8.55 -5.62
CA THR A 56 10.02 -9.36 -5.54
C THR A 56 10.64 -9.24 -4.15
N ALA A 57 10.76 -10.36 -3.44
CA ALA A 57 11.45 -10.37 -2.13
C ALA A 57 12.90 -9.91 -2.27
N PRO A 58 13.52 -9.39 -1.19
CA PRO A 58 14.96 -9.14 -1.14
C PRO A 58 15.80 -10.40 -1.42
N THR A 59 15.22 -11.57 -1.14
CA THR A 59 15.85 -12.89 -1.35
C THR A 59 15.64 -13.45 -2.76
N GLY A 60 14.98 -12.70 -3.66
CA GLY A 60 14.57 -13.18 -4.98
C GLY A 60 13.40 -14.16 -4.96
N ALA A 61 12.85 -14.47 -3.78
CA ALA A 61 11.67 -15.31 -3.66
C ALA A 61 10.40 -14.56 -4.13
N ALA A 62 9.50 -15.30 -4.78
CA ALA A 62 8.16 -14.81 -5.04
C ALA A 62 7.43 -14.57 -3.72
N VAL A 63 6.91 -13.36 -3.52
CA VAL A 63 6.05 -13.01 -2.38
C VAL A 63 4.61 -13.03 -2.84
N SER A 64 3.69 -13.49 -1.99
CA SER A 64 2.26 -13.53 -2.31
C SER A 64 1.61 -12.15 -2.39
N GLY A 65 2.34 -11.10 -2.02
CA GLY A 65 1.90 -9.71 -2.07
C GLY A 65 2.18 -8.91 -0.81
N PHE A 66 1.67 -7.69 -0.83
CA PHE A 66 1.60 -6.81 0.31
C PHE A 66 0.41 -7.19 1.19
N TYR A 67 0.60 -7.06 2.50
CA TYR A 67 -0.40 -7.40 3.51
C TYR A 67 -1.19 -6.19 4.00
N SER A 68 -0.58 -5.00 3.91
CA SER A 68 -1.15 -3.78 4.47
C SER A 68 -0.73 -2.57 3.65
N LEU A 69 -1.62 -1.59 3.63
CA LEU A 69 -1.45 -0.27 3.04
C LEU A 69 -1.77 0.77 4.12
N TRP A 70 -0.91 1.77 4.25
CA TRP A 70 -1.21 3.02 4.94
C TRP A 70 -1.04 4.16 3.94
N ALA A 71 -1.93 5.13 3.98
CA ALA A 71 -1.87 6.29 3.10
C ALA A 71 -2.07 7.56 3.92
N ASP A 72 -1.38 8.62 3.51
CA ASP A 72 -1.49 9.96 4.07
C ASP A 72 -1.37 10.95 2.93
N ASP A 73 -2.45 11.68 2.65
CA ASP A 73 -2.62 12.47 1.44
C ASP A 73 -2.12 11.76 0.18
N ASP A 74 -1.03 12.23 -0.42
CA ASP A 74 -0.48 11.73 -1.67
C ASP A 74 0.51 10.58 -1.49
N ASP A 75 0.88 10.21 -0.27
CA ASP A 75 1.83 9.14 0.03
C ASP A 75 1.15 7.82 0.37
N ALA A 76 1.72 6.73 -0.14
CA ALA A 76 1.32 5.36 0.13
C ALA A 76 2.51 4.54 0.63
N TRP A 77 2.26 3.80 1.72
CA TRP A 77 3.21 2.90 2.33
C TRP A 77 2.61 1.49 2.37
N LEU A 78 3.33 0.53 1.82
CA LEU A 78 2.90 -0.87 1.78
C LEU A 78 3.88 -1.74 2.54
N SER A 79 3.38 -2.74 3.27
CA SER A 79 4.23 -3.73 3.94
C SER A 79 3.94 -5.14 3.48
N GLY A 80 5.00 -5.92 3.31
CA GLY A 80 4.95 -7.30 2.84
C GLY A 80 5.98 -8.19 3.54
N TRP A 81 6.48 -9.20 2.83
CA TRP A 81 7.49 -10.10 3.34
C TRP A 81 8.88 -9.43 3.39
N GLY A 82 9.23 -8.82 4.53
CA GLY A 82 10.52 -8.14 4.68
C GLY A 82 10.70 -6.85 3.89
N LEU A 83 9.61 -6.40 3.25
CA LEU A 83 9.59 -5.27 2.32
C LEU A 83 8.68 -4.18 2.84
N VAL A 84 9.13 -2.95 2.62
CA VAL A 84 8.29 -1.76 2.64
C VAL A 84 8.41 -1.09 1.28
N LEU A 85 7.27 -0.75 0.66
CA LEU A 85 7.23 0.12 -0.51
C LEU A 85 6.71 1.48 -0.08
N HIS A 86 7.29 2.53 -0.64
CA HIS A 86 6.84 3.91 -0.49
C HIS A 86 6.70 4.53 -1.87
N GLY A 87 5.61 5.21 -2.13
CA GLY A 87 5.43 5.93 -3.37
C GLY A 87 4.15 6.74 -3.35
N PRO A 88 3.86 7.44 -4.45
CA PRO A 88 2.66 8.25 -4.51
C PRO A 88 1.40 7.38 -4.66
N THR A 89 0.30 7.80 -4.05
CA THR A 89 -1.05 7.24 -4.28
C THR A 89 -1.54 7.46 -5.72
N THR A 90 -0.85 8.32 -6.48
CA THR A 90 -1.07 8.60 -7.90
C THR A 90 0.17 8.29 -8.74
N GLY A 91 -0.02 7.60 -9.86
CA GLY A 91 1.04 7.38 -10.84
C GLY A 91 1.31 5.90 -11.12
N ASP A 92 2.39 5.65 -11.85
CA ASP A 92 2.76 4.31 -12.29
C ASP A 92 3.62 3.59 -11.26
N ALA A 93 3.72 2.26 -11.40
CA ALA A 93 4.47 1.42 -10.47
C ALA A 93 5.96 1.79 -10.34
N GLY A 94 6.52 2.46 -11.37
CA GLY A 94 7.91 2.93 -11.35
C GLY A 94 8.18 4.10 -10.40
N ALA A 95 7.14 4.73 -9.84
CA ALA A 95 7.26 5.78 -8.84
C ALA A 95 7.40 5.25 -7.40
N TYR A 96 7.27 3.93 -7.20
CA TYR A 96 7.41 3.31 -5.88
C TYR A 96 8.86 2.92 -5.62
N GLU A 97 9.39 3.41 -4.51
CA GLU A 97 10.68 3.02 -3.96
C GLU A 97 10.54 1.76 -3.11
N VAL A 98 11.46 0.82 -3.31
CA VAL A 98 11.50 -0.45 -2.57
C VAL A 98 12.54 -0.34 -1.47
N SER A 99 12.09 -0.49 -0.22
CA SER A 99 12.96 -0.57 0.95
C SER A 99 12.98 -1.99 1.51
N THR A 100 14.16 -2.60 1.54
CA THR A 100 14.37 -3.85 2.27
C THR A 100 14.62 -3.54 3.73
N VAL A 101 13.83 -4.11 4.62
CA VAL A 101 13.99 -3.84 6.06
C VAL A 101 15.07 -4.74 6.63
N ALA A 102 16.10 -4.18 7.26
CA ALA A 102 17.13 -4.96 7.94
C ALA A 102 16.86 -4.98 9.45
N LEU A 103 17.00 -6.16 10.06
CA LEU A 103 16.99 -6.33 11.51
C LEU A 103 18.32 -6.96 11.91
N THR A 104 19.04 -6.33 12.85
CA THR A 104 20.37 -6.80 13.33
C THR A 104 21.41 -6.98 12.20
N GLY A 105 21.35 -6.12 11.16
CA GLY A 105 22.29 -6.14 10.04
C GLY A 105 22.01 -7.16 8.93
N ALA A 106 20.95 -7.97 9.06
CA ALA A 106 20.51 -8.90 8.03
C ALA A 106 19.14 -8.49 7.46
N PRO A 107 18.87 -8.72 6.16
CA PRO A 107 17.54 -8.54 5.60
C PRO A 107 16.49 -9.35 6.37
N LEU A 108 15.41 -8.70 6.75
CA LEU A 108 14.29 -9.33 7.41
C LEU A 108 13.58 -10.25 6.41
N ASN A 109 13.64 -11.56 6.64
CA ASN A 109 12.98 -12.55 5.78
C ASN A 109 11.69 -13.09 6.42
N ARG A 110 10.85 -12.19 6.95
CA ARG A 110 9.61 -12.53 7.68
C ARG A 110 8.49 -11.52 7.36
N PRO A 111 7.20 -11.91 7.52
CA PRO A 111 6.07 -11.02 7.23
C PRO A 111 6.02 -9.75 8.09
N LEU A 112 5.76 -8.62 7.45
CA LEU A 112 5.30 -7.36 8.03
C LEU A 112 3.79 -7.21 7.73
N PHE A 113 2.95 -7.67 8.66
CA PHE A 113 1.50 -7.79 8.46
C PHE A 113 0.74 -6.48 8.50
N ARG A 114 1.33 -5.43 9.07
CA ARG A 114 0.67 -4.13 9.19
C ARG A 114 1.69 -3.00 9.08
N ILE A 115 1.33 -1.96 8.35
CA ILE A 115 2.00 -0.66 8.40
C ILE A 115 0.99 0.41 8.79
N ARG A 116 1.30 1.22 9.79
CA ARG A 116 0.43 2.30 10.29
C ARG A 116 1.25 3.44 10.87
N GLY A 117 0.70 4.64 10.80
CA GLY A 117 1.31 5.81 11.39
C GLY A 117 0.32 6.94 11.63
N THR A 118 0.85 8.07 12.07
CA THR A 118 0.11 9.33 12.17
C THR A 118 0.62 10.39 11.20
N ALA A 119 1.75 10.14 10.55
CA ALA A 119 2.41 11.00 9.57
C ALA A 119 3.52 10.18 8.87
N ASN A 120 4.00 10.66 7.72
CA ASN A 120 5.09 10.01 6.95
C ASN A 120 6.41 9.83 7.71
N ASP A 121 6.65 10.63 8.74
CA ASP A 121 7.81 10.52 9.64
C ASP A 121 7.53 9.71 10.92
N ASN A 122 6.27 9.35 11.17
CA ASN A 122 5.85 8.54 12.32
C ASN A 122 5.09 7.29 11.88
N LEU A 123 5.85 6.32 11.37
CA LEU A 123 5.35 5.07 10.80
C LEU A 123 5.90 3.84 11.54
N TRP A 124 5.06 2.82 11.65
CA TRP A 124 5.36 1.54 12.28
C TRP A 124 5.04 0.39 11.35
N ALA A 125 6.03 -0.47 11.09
CA ALA A 125 5.86 -1.74 10.40
C ALA A 125 5.86 -2.88 11.43
N ILE A 126 4.80 -3.68 11.45
CA ILE A 126 4.49 -4.63 12.53
C ILE A 126 4.46 -6.04 11.96
N GLY A 127 5.20 -6.94 12.60
CA GLY A 127 5.16 -8.38 12.33
C GLY A 127 4.93 -9.20 13.58
N VAL A 128 5.15 -10.51 13.50
CA VAL A 128 4.94 -11.42 14.63
C VAL A 128 6.02 -11.21 15.68
N ARG A 129 5.65 -10.61 16.83
CA ARG A 129 6.52 -10.36 17.99
C ARG A 129 7.57 -9.26 17.79
N TYR A 130 7.40 -8.39 16.80
CA TYR A 130 8.25 -7.23 16.60
C TYR A 130 7.49 -6.08 15.94
N ALA A 131 7.92 -4.86 16.20
CA ALA A 131 7.46 -3.65 15.53
C ALA A 131 8.67 -2.75 15.27
N LEU A 132 8.73 -2.16 14.09
CA LEU A 132 9.85 -1.35 13.61
C LEU A 132 9.31 0.06 13.36
N HIS A 133 9.93 1.04 14.00
CA HIS A 133 9.60 2.45 13.86
C HIS A 133 10.49 3.11 12.82
N LYS A 134 9.94 3.94 11.96
CA LYS A 134 10.70 4.78 11.04
C LYS A 134 11.43 5.85 11.85
N THR A 135 12.77 5.85 11.78
CA THR A 135 13.61 6.78 12.54
C THR A 135 14.26 7.87 11.69
N THR A 136 14.13 7.79 10.37
CA THR A 136 14.68 8.77 9.43
C THR A 136 13.51 9.45 8.72
N PRO A 137 13.44 10.80 8.70
CA PRO A 137 12.44 11.55 7.93
C PRO A 137 12.48 11.23 6.44
#